data_AF-A0A2N4UL33-F1
#
_entry.id   AF-A0A2N4UL33-F1
#
_cell.length_a   1.000
_cell.length_b   1.000
_cell.length_c   1.000
_cell.angle_alpha   90.00
_cell.angle_beta   90.00
_cell.angle_gamma   90.00
#
_symmetry.space_group_name_H-M   'P 1'
#
loop_
_entity.id
_entity.type
_entity.pdbx_description
1 polymer ?
#
loop_
_entity_poly.entity_id
_entity_poly.type
_entity_poly.pdbx_seq_one_letter_code
_entity_poly.pdbx_strand_id
1 'polypeptide(L)'
;MLEESEDYDRFAEDDGSGWMRRLTPLRDELMRGDLRPLYLGWLAAGDALHDDVLEPEVPCGSADLSPAQQALVEFLEIDPDLLEAASMSSAVATSPHDETLQISTWLDTWQKADMQDVLKTIALGRGQEAERQVKSHYAAWLKAQRPTSSGAARRQGAELRGLAQSAAATRRAREAQAHAKREEERRQKREGELRRIMDSPDKYWKAASEQASRGSASGYEKTVSQLKVLAEGYALVISPDAFDRQLRRFLVPHAKRAALLRRLAEAGLWSG
;
A
#
# COMPACT_ATOMS: atom_id res chain seq x y z
N MET A 1 -16.78 -21.44 -23.69
CA MET A 1 -16.21 -22.21 -22.56
C MET A 1 -15.16 -21.31 -21.97
N LEU A 2 -15.56 -20.51 -20.98
CA LEU A 2 -14.66 -19.58 -20.30
C LEU A 2 -13.94 -20.40 -19.23
N GLU A 3 -12.61 -20.41 -19.28
CA GLU A 3 -11.77 -20.98 -18.24
C GLU A 3 -11.90 -20.11 -16.99
N GLU A 4 -12.71 -20.56 -16.05
CA GLU A 4 -12.64 -20.13 -14.66
C GLU A 4 -11.30 -20.64 -14.11
N SER A 5 -10.31 -19.75 -14.03
CA SER A 5 -9.10 -20.03 -13.26
C SER A 5 -9.49 -20.02 -11.78
N GLU A 6 -9.72 -21.22 -11.24
CA GLU A 6 -9.84 -21.52 -9.82
C GLU A 6 -8.53 -21.13 -9.09
N ASP A 7 -8.37 -19.85 -8.76
CA ASP A 7 -7.34 -19.36 -7.85
C ASP A 7 -7.83 -19.56 -6.40
N TYR A 8 -8.10 -20.83 -6.06
CA TYR A 8 -8.55 -21.29 -4.73
C TYR A 8 -7.39 -21.55 -3.76
N ASP A 9 -6.16 -21.16 -4.11
CA ASP A 9 -4.97 -21.36 -3.27
C ASP A 9 -4.74 -20.23 -2.24
N ARG A 10 -5.52 -19.15 -2.27
CA ARG A 10 -5.35 -18.02 -1.33
C ARG A 10 -5.76 -18.33 0.12
N PHE A 11 -6.52 -19.39 0.37
CA PHE A 11 -7.01 -19.74 1.70
C PHE A 11 -6.12 -20.73 2.48
N ALA A 12 -4.96 -21.12 1.95
CA ALA A 12 -4.19 -22.24 2.50
C ALA A 12 -3.05 -21.86 3.48
N GLU A 13 -2.68 -20.59 3.65
CA GLU A 13 -1.42 -20.25 4.36
C GLU A 13 -1.51 -19.41 5.65
N ASP A 14 -2.68 -18.91 6.05
CA ASP A 14 -2.84 -18.26 7.36
C ASP A 14 -4.00 -18.89 8.13
N ASP A 15 -3.68 -19.67 9.17
CA ASP A 15 -4.66 -20.28 10.07
C ASP A 15 -5.39 -19.26 10.97
N GLY A 16 -5.12 -17.96 10.74
CA GLY A 16 -5.73 -16.83 11.45
C GLY A 16 -5.31 -16.74 12.91
N SER A 17 -4.35 -17.55 13.35
CA SER A 17 -3.89 -17.62 14.75
C SER A 17 -3.28 -16.30 15.22
N GLY A 18 -2.78 -15.46 14.31
CA GLY A 18 -2.24 -14.14 14.60
C GLY A 18 -3.30 -13.09 14.95
N TRP A 19 -4.54 -13.23 14.46
CA TRP A 19 -5.57 -12.19 14.59
C TRP A 19 -6.04 -11.99 16.01
N MET A 20 -6.28 -13.08 16.75
CA MET A 20 -6.77 -12.99 18.12
C MET A 20 -5.87 -12.13 19.00
N ARG A 21 -4.55 -12.26 18.88
CA ARG A 21 -3.59 -11.43 19.63
C ARG A 21 -3.66 -9.96 19.23
N ARG A 22 -3.78 -9.66 17.94
CA ARG A 22 -3.82 -8.29 17.40
C ARG A 22 -5.14 -7.57 17.72
N LEU A 23 -6.25 -8.31 17.77
CA LEU A 23 -7.60 -7.78 18.01
C LEU A 23 -8.00 -7.77 19.50
N THR A 24 -7.34 -8.55 20.36
CA THR A 24 -7.61 -8.59 21.82
C THR A 24 -7.71 -7.18 22.46
N PRO A 25 -6.84 -6.20 22.14
CA PRO A 25 -6.92 -4.87 22.76
C PRO A 25 -8.20 -4.10 22.46
N LEU A 26 -8.93 -4.42 21.37
CA LEU A 26 -10.17 -3.73 20.99
C LEU A 26 -11.25 -3.82 22.09
N ARG A 27 -11.32 -4.95 22.80
CA ARG A 27 -12.23 -5.11 23.94
C ARG A 27 -11.98 -4.02 24.97
N ASP A 28 -10.72 -3.78 25.25
CA ASP A 28 -10.24 -2.85 26.25
C ASP A 28 -10.45 -1.39 25.83
N GLU A 29 -10.30 -1.09 24.53
CA GLU A 29 -10.65 0.21 23.93
C GLU A 29 -12.16 0.48 24.03
N LEU A 30 -12.99 -0.49 23.65
CA LEU A 30 -14.46 -0.41 23.75
C LEU A 30 -14.93 -0.22 25.20
N MET A 31 -14.35 -0.97 26.14
CA MET A 31 -14.69 -0.85 27.57
C MET A 31 -14.34 0.51 28.15
N ARG A 32 -13.34 1.20 27.59
CA ARG A 32 -12.98 2.59 27.93
C ARG A 32 -13.80 3.63 27.17
N GLY A 33 -14.67 3.22 26.26
CA GLY A 33 -15.55 4.11 25.49
C GLY A 33 -14.99 4.60 24.16
N ASP A 34 -13.93 3.99 23.63
CA ASP A 34 -13.52 4.26 22.25
C ASP A 34 -14.49 3.59 21.26
N LEU A 35 -15.19 4.39 20.47
CA LEU A 35 -16.22 3.92 19.54
C LEU A 35 -15.68 3.70 18.12
N ARG A 36 -14.40 4.01 17.85
CA ARG A 36 -13.79 3.80 16.53
C ARG A 36 -13.92 2.35 16.05
N PRO A 37 -13.73 1.30 16.87
CA PRO A 37 -13.92 -0.08 16.41
C PRO A 37 -15.34 -0.38 15.89
N LEU A 38 -16.38 0.22 16.50
CA LEU A 38 -17.76 0.04 16.04
C LEU A 38 -18.01 0.77 14.72
N TYR A 39 -17.45 1.97 14.56
CA TYR A 39 -17.52 2.73 13.32
C TYR A 39 -16.79 2.00 12.18
N LEU A 40 -15.61 1.41 12.45
CA LEU A 40 -14.91 0.56 11.49
C LEU A 40 -15.75 -0.67 11.09
N GLY A 41 -16.42 -1.31 12.06
CA GLY A 41 -17.37 -2.39 11.76
C GLY A 41 -18.54 -1.94 10.87
N TRP A 42 -19.01 -0.70 11.04
CA TRP A 42 -20.02 -0.12 10.13
C TRP A 42 -19.45 0.15 8.74
N LEU A 43 -18.23 0.70 8.62
CA LEU A 43 -17.56 0.90 7.34
C LEU A 43 -17.32 -0.42 6.59
N ALA A 44 -17.03 -1.50 7.30
CA ALA A 44 -16.86 -2.83 6.72
C ALA A 44 -18.12 -3.37 6.03
N ALA A 45 -19.31 -2.86 6.40
CA ALA A 45 -20.52 -3.17 5.64
C ALA A 45 -20.46 -2.60 4.22
N GLY A 46 -19.65 -1.57 3.96
CA GLY A 46 -19.22 -1.13 2.62
C GLY A 46 -20.37 -1.02 1.62
N ASP A 47 -20.29 -1.82 0.55
CA ASP A 47 -21.30 -1.87 -0.52
C ASP A 47 -22.61 -2.57 -0.10
N ALA A 48 -22.63 -3.30 1.01
CA ALA A 48 -23.85 -3.87 1.57
C ALA A 48 -24.74 -2.82 2.27
N LEU A 49 -24.22 -1.62 2.54
CA LEU A 49 -25.02 -0.50 3.04
C LEU A 49 -25.86 0.09 1.90
N HIS A 50 -27.17 0.18 2.11
CA HIS A 50 -28.05 0.91 1.20
C HIS A 50 -27.59 2.38 1.07
N ASP A 51 -27.73 2.91 -0.13
CA ASP A 51 -27.28 4.25 -0.54
C ASP A 51 -27.81 5.36 0.36
N ASP A 52 -29.03 5.20 0.89
CA ASP A 52 -29.75 6.15 1.73
C ASP A 52 -29.46 6.02 3.23
N VAL A 53 -28.68 5.01 3.63
CA VAL A 53 -28.28 4.84 5.04
C VAL A 53 -27.43 6.03 5.45
N LEU A 54 -27.86 6.71 6.51
CA LEU A 54 -27.10 7.80 7.09
C LEU A 54 -25.85 7.25 7.78
N GLU A 55 -24.72 7.87 7.47
CA GLU A 55 -23.46 7.63 8.16
C GLU A 55 -23.63 7.91 9.65
N PRO A 56 -23.18 7.01 10.54
CA PRO A 56 -23.09 7.29 11.97
C PRO A 56 -22.16 8.48 12.23
N GLU A 57 -22.25 9.06 13.43
CA GLU A 57 -21.33 10.15 13.80
C GLU A 57 -19.88 9.63 13.76
N VAL A 58 -19.04 10.29 12.96
CA VAL A 58 -17.63 9.93 12.81
C VAL A 58 -16.91 10.19 14.14
N PRO A 59 -16.33 9.16 14.78
CA PRO A 59 -15.57 9.34 16.00
C PRO A 59 -14.36 10.26 15.77
N CYS A 60 -14.00 11.06 16.77
CA CYS A 60 -12.78 11.85 16.71
C CYS A 60 -11.54 10.95 16.62
N GLY A 61 -10.48 11.44 15.97
CA GLY A 61 -9.25 10.68 15.81
C GLY A 61 -9.37 9.47 14.87
N SER A 62 -10.35 9.47 13.95
CA SER A 62 -10.48 8.40 12.94
C SER A 62 -9.36 8.42 11.90
N ALA A 63 -8.54 9.48 11.85
CA ALA A 63 -7.35 9.57 11.02
C ALA A 63 -6.11 8.88 11.65
N ASP A 64 -6.11 8.62 12.97
CA ASP A 64 -4.98 8.03 13.70
C ASP A 64 -5.45 6.81 14.49
N LEU A 65 -5.54 5.68 13.77
CA LEU A 65 -6.01 4.42 14.32
C LEU A 65 -4.95 3.77 15.22
N SER A 66 -5.40 3.13 16.31
CA SER A 66 -4.51 2.30 17.13
C SER A 66 -4.01 1.07 16.34
N PRO A 67 -2.92 0.40 16.76
CA PRO A 67 -2.48 -0.85 16.13
C PRO A 67 -3.56 -1.94 16.08
N ALA A 68 -4.42 -2.01 17.10
CA ALA A 68 -5.52 -2.96 17.16
C ALA A 68 -6.64 -2.57 16.17
N GLN A 69 -6.90 -1.28 16.00
CA GLN A 69 -7.86 -0.76 15.01
C GLN A 69 -7.34 -0.92 13.57
N GLN A 70 -6.04 -0.75 13.34
CA GLN A 70 -5.40 -1.06 12.05
C GLN A 70 -5.49 -2.56 11.74
N ALA A 71 -5.28 -3.41 12.74
CA ALA A 71 -5.52 -4.85 12.59
C ALA A 71 -7.00 -5.14 12.28
N LEU A 72 -7.95 -4.40 12.87
CA LEU A 72 -9.37 -4.55 12.55
C LEU A 72 -9.69 -4.15 11.10
N VAL A 73 -9.11 -3.04 10.62
CA VAL A 73 -9.23 -2.60 9.21
C VAL A 73 -8.74 -3.68 8.25
N GLU A 74 -7.58 -4.27 8.56
CA GLU A 74 -6.99 -5.34 7.75
C GLU A 74 -7.84 -6.63 7.82
N PHE A 75 -8.29 -7.02 9.02
CA PHE A 75 -9.11 -8.20 9.24
C PHE A 75 -10.48 -8.12 8.54
N LEU A 76 -11.09 -6.93 8.54
CA LEU A 76 -12.38 -6.68 7.88
C LEU A 76 -12.23 -6.30 6.40
N GLU A 77 -11.00 -6.24 5.88
CA GLU A 77 -10.67 -5.83 4.51
C GLU A 77 -11.34 -4.49 4.10
N ILE A 78 -11.36 -3.52 5.02
CA ILE A 78 -11.96 -2.21 4.75
C ILE A 78 -11.13 -1.50 3.69
N ASP A 79 -11.80 -1.01 2.64
CA ASP A 79 -11.14 -0.26 1.57
C ASP A 79 -10.40 0.97 2.14
N PRO A 80 -9.08 1.09 1.91
CA PRO A 80 -8.31 2.23 2.39
C PRO A 80 -8.81 3.58 1.86
N ASP A 81 -9.35 3.62 0.64
CA ASP A 81 -9.92 4.83 0.04
C ASP A 81 -11.26 5.19 0.74
N LEU A 82 -12.02 4.19 1.20
CA LEU A 82 -13.23 4.39 2.02
C LEU A 82 -12.87 4.91 3.41
N LEU A 83 -11.84 4.35 4.04
CA LEU A 83 -11.32 4.80 5.33
C LEU A 83 -10.79 6.25 5.25
N GLU A 84 -10.07 6.60 4.19
CA GLU A 84 -9.62 7.96 3.93
C GLU A 84 -10.82 8.91 3.81
N ALA A 85 -11.81 8.58 2.98
CA ALA A 85 -13.02 9.37 2.80
C ALA A 85 -13.82 9.58 4.10
N ALA A 86 -13.89 8.55 4.94
CA ALA A 86 -14.48 8.61 6.28
C ALA A 86 -13.72 9.61 7.17
N SER A 87 -12.40 9.49 7.21
CA SER A 87 -11.52 10.30 8.06
C SER A 87 -11.54 11.81 7.72
N MET A 88 -11.83 12.19 6.47
CA MET A 88 -11.88 13.60 6.05
C MET A 88 -12.93 14.43 6.82
N SER A 89 -13.97 13.79 7.35
CA SER A 89 -14.99 14.45 8.18
C SER A 89 -14.77 14.24 9.68
N SER A 90 -13.74 13.48 10.08
CA SER A 90 -13.35 13.41 11.49
C SER A 90 -12.85 14.79 11.92
N ALA A 91 -13.36 15.27 13.05
CA ALA A 91 -12.73 16.40 13.72
C ALA A 91 -11.25 16.06 13.95
N VAL A 92 -10.37 16.99 13.58
CA VAL A 92 -8.93 16.88 13.85
C VAL A 92 -8.76 16.78 15.36
N ALA A 93 -7.86 15.90 15.82
CA ALA A 93 -7.50 15.82 17.23
C ALA A 93 -7.05 17.22 17.70
N THR A 94 -7.74 17.76 18.70
CA THR A 94 -7.41 19.07 19.27
C THR A 94 -5.98 19.04 19.79
N SER A 95 -5.28 20.18 19.77
CA SER A 95 -3.93 20.23 20.35
C SER A 95 -4.00 19.84 21.83
N PRO A 96 -2.97 19.16 22.39
CA PRO A 96 -2.99 18.73 23.80
C PRO A 96 -3.21 19.91 24.79
N HIS A 97 -2.76 21.11 24.40
CA HIS A 97 -2.95 22.32 25.19
C HIS A 97 -4.42 22.78 25.20
N ASP A 98 -5.05 22.84 24.03
CA ASP A 98 -6.46 23.21 23.90
C ASP A 98 -7.38 22.16 24.54
N GLU A 99 -7.02 20.87 24.44
CA GLU A 99 -7.74 19.78 25.07
C GLU A 99 -7.72 19.90 26.61
N THR A 100 -6.56 20.24 27.19
CA THR A 100 -6.44 20.45 28.64
C THR A 100 -7.31 21.62 29.10
N LEU A 101 -7.35 22.72 28.34
CA LEU A 101 -8.19 23.88 28.64
C LEU A 101 -9.69 23.53 28.56
N GLN A 102 -10.10 22.79 27.52
CA GLN A 102 -11.49 22.33 27.39
C GLN A 102 -11.90 21.38 28.52
N ILE A 103 -11.04 20.43 28.89
CA ILE A 103 -11.29 19.53 30.02
C ILE A 103 -11.41 20.32 31.31
N SER A 104 -10.55 21.30 31.56
CA SER A 104 -10.65 22.14 32.77
C SER A 104 -11.97 22.92 32.82
N THR A 105 -12.37 23.55 31.70
CA THR A 105 -13.63 24.30 31.60
C THR A 105 -14.83 23.39 31.80
N TRP A 106 -14.76 22.17 31.28
CA TRP A 106 -15.80 21.16 31.48
C TRP A 106 -15.87 20.68 32.92
N LEU A 107 -14.74 20.38 33.56
CA LEU A 107 -14.69 19.95 34.96
C LEU A 107 -15.19 21.04 35.91
N ASP A 108 -15.05 22.32 35.57
CA ASP A 108 -15.65 23.43 36.33
C ASP A 108 -17.19 23.40 36.32
N THR A 109 -17.81 22.69 35.36
CA THR A 109 -19.27 22.49 35.32
C THR A 109 -19.76 21.33 36.18
N TRP A 110 -18.87 20.48 36.69
CA TRP A 110 -19.23 19.27 37.44
C TRP A 110 -19.54 19.55 38.90
N GLN A 111 -20.55 18.85 39.44
CA GLN A 111 -20.78 18.87 40.87
C GLN A 111 -19.76 17.99 41.59
N LYS A 112 -19.40 18.38 42.83
CA LYS A 112 -18.48 17.59 43.66
C LYS A 112 -18.99 16.16 43.92
N ALA A 113 -20.31 15.96 43.97
CA ALA A 113 -20.93 14.64 44.15
C ALA A 113 -20.60 13.71 42.97
N ASP A 114 -20.74 14.20 41.73
CA ASP A 114 -20.43 13.43 40.52
C ASP A 114 -18.96 13.03 40.46
N MET A 115 -18.05 13.95 40.80
CA MET A 115 -16.62 13.65 40.90
C MET A 115 -16.31 12.58 41.95
N GLN A 116 -16.96 12.66 43.12
CA GLN A 116 -16.81 11.66 44.18
C GLN A 116 -17.30 10.28 43.74
N ASP A 117 -18.39 10.20 42.98
CA ASP A 117 -18.93 8.93 42.51
C ASP A 117 -18.04 8.26 41.46
N VAL A 118 -17.39 9.06 40.59
CA VAL A 118 -16.33 8.55 39.69
C VAL A 118 -15.16 8.00 40.50
N LEU A 119 -14.68 8.73 41.51
CA LEU A 119 -13.58 8.28 42.37
C LEU A 119 -13.92 7.01 43.16
N LYS A 120 -15.16 6.88 43.67
CA LYS A 120 -15.65 5.65 44.29
C LYS A 120 -15.62 4.48 43.31
N THR A 121 -16.05 4.70 42.08
CA THR A 121 -16.05 3.66 41.03
C THR A 121 -14.62 3.17 40.74
N ILE A 122 -13.65 4.07 40.69
CA ILE A 122 -12.22 3.74 40.58
C ILE A 122 -11.75 2.94 41.81
N ALA A 123 -12.06 3.38 43.03
CA ALA A 123 -11.66 2.72 44.27
C ALA A 123 -12.25 1.30 44.41
N LEU A 124 -13.40 1.03 43.78
CA LEU A 124 -14.02 -0.30 43.70
C LEU A 124 -13.41 -1.20 42.61
N GLY A 125 -12.32 -0.78 41.96
CA GLY A 125 -11.64 -1.55 40.91
C GLY A 125 -12.32 -1.46 39.54
N ARG A 126 -13.33 -0.60 39.36
CA ARG A 126 -14.10 -0.46 38.11
C ARG A 126 -13.57 0.71 37.26
N GLY A 127 -12.25 0.80 37.12
CA GLY A 127 -11.57 1.92 36.45
C GLY A 127 -11.99 2.13 35.00
N GLN A 128 -12.15 1.06 34.21
CA GLN A 128 -12.61 1.16 32.81
C GLN A 128 -14.04 1.73 32.73
N GLU A 129 -14.92 1.35 33.67
CA GLU A 129 -16.28 1.88 33.73
C GLU A 129 -16.28 3.38 34.06
N ALA A 130 -15.48 3.79 35.04
CA ALA A 130 -15.29 5.19 35.40
C ALA A 130 -14.75 6.01 34.21
N GLU A 131 -13.73 5.50 33.51
CA GLU A 131 -13.16 6.15 32.33
C GLU A 131 -14.21 6.34 31.22
N ARG A 132 -14.98 5.29 30.92
CA ARG A 132 -16.06 5.34 29.93
C ARG A 132 -17.14 6.36 30.30
N GLN A 133 -17.55 6.42 31.57
CA GLN A 133 -18.54 7.39 32.05
C GLN A 133 -18.03 8.82 31.84
N VAL A 134 -16.81 9.12 32.29
CA VAL A 134 -16.16 10.44 32.14
C VAL A 134 -16.07 10.83 30.67
N LYS A 135 -15.55 9.96 29.80
CA LYS A 135 -15.45 10.22 28.34
C LYS A 135 -16.82 10.44 27.70
N SER A 136 -17.82 9.65 28.06
CA SER A 136 -19.19 9.81 27.55
C SER A 136 -19.79 11.16 27.94
N HIS A 137 -19.61 11.59 29.18
CA HIS A 137 -20.09 12.90 29.64
C HIS A 137 -19.35 14.05 28.95
N TYR A 138 -18.03 13.91 28.76
CA TYR A 138 -17.23 14.91 28.05
C TYR A 138 -17.67 15.04 26.59
N ALA A 139 -17.85 13.91 25.89
CA ALA A 139 -18.35 13.90 24.52
C ALA A 139 -19.75 14.53 24.41
N ALA A 140 -20.66 14.25 25.36
CA ALA A 140 -21.98 14.87 25.40
C ALA A 140 -21.92 16.39 25.63
N TRP A 141 -21.01 16.86 26.49
CA TRP A 141 -20.79 18.28 26.72
C TRP A 141 -20.20 19.00 25.51
N LEU A 142 -19.22 18.40 24.84
CA LEU A 142 -18.68 18.92 23.56
C LEU A 142 -19.79 19.00 22.50
N LYS A 143 -20.66 17.99 22.43
CA LYS A 143 -21.81 17.99 21.52
C LYS A 143 -22.77 19.13 21.81
N ALA A 144 -23.07 19.40 23.08
CA ALA A 144 -23.95 20.48 23.50
C ALA A 144 -23.40 21.89 23.17
N GLN A 145 -22.07 22.04 23.07
CA GLN A 145 -21.42 23.32 22.74
C GLN A 145 -21.29 23.59 21.25
N ARG A 146 -21.47 22.59 20.39
CA ARG A 146 -21.49 22.83 18.94
C ARG A 146 -22.73 23.65 18.61
N PRO A 147 -22.59 24.82 17.96
CA PRO A 147 -23.76 25.61 17.60
C PRO A 147 -24.68 24.77 16.71
N THR A 148 -25.98 24.80 17.02
CA THR A 148 -27.04 24.10 16.25
C THR A 148 -27.07 24.52 14.77
N SER A 149 -26.31 25.57 14.40
CA SER A 149 -26.06 26.01 13.04
C SER A 149 -24.96 25.16 12.36
N SER A 150 -25.27 23.91 12.09
CA SER A 150 -24.98 23.31 10.80
C SER A 150 -25.84 22.06 10.70
N GLY A 151 -27.02 22.22 10.11
CA GLY A 151 -27.74 21.13 9.46
C GLY A 151 -26.98 20.64 8.24
N ALA A 152 -25.67 20.40 8.35
CA ALA A 152 -24.99 19.50 7.43
C ALA A 152 -25.66 18.14 7.65
N ALA A 153 -26.52 17.76 6.71
CA ALA A 153 -27.11 16.43 6.71
C ALA A 153 -25.98 15.41 6.91
N ARG A 154 -26.19 14.43 7.79
CA ARG A 154 -25.26 13.30 7.89
C ARG A 154 -25.11 12.72 6.49
N ARG A 155 -23.87 12.52 6.05
CA ARG A 155 -23.59 11.97 4.72
C ARG A 155 -24.36 10.66 4.57
N GLN A 156 -24.94 10.46 3.40
CA GLN A 156 -25.48 9.16 3.06
C GLN A 156 -24.36 8.20 2.64
N GLY A 157 -24.59 6.89 2.72
CA GLY A 157 -23.64 5.88 2.27
C GLY A 157 -23.16 6.12 0.82
N ALA A 158 -24.06 6.59 -0.05
CA ALA A 158 -23.72 6.96 -1.42
C ALA A 158 -22.70 8.11 -1.52
N GLU A 159 -22.84 9.16 -0.70
CA GLU A 159 -21.90 10.29 -0.68
C GLU A 159 -20.51 9.84 -0.23
N LEU A 160 -20.46 9.00 0.81
CA LEU A 160 -19.20 8.45 1.32
C LEU A 160 -18.49 7.59 0.27
N ARG A 161 -19.22 6.75 -0.48
CA ARG A 161 -18.65 5.96 -1.59
C ARG A 161 -18.19 6.85 -2.75
N GLY A 162 -18.92 7.92 -3.08
CA GLY A 162 -18.49 8.88 -4.09
C GLY A 162 -17.16 9.56 -3.73
N LEU A 163 -16.97 9.89 -2.46
CA LEU A 163 -15.69 10.40 -1.94
C LEU A 163 -14.59 9.33 -2.02
N ALA A 164 -14.88 8.09 -1.64
CA ALA A 164 -13.92 6.98 -1.72
C ALA A 164 -13.47 6.73 -3.18
N GLN A 165 -14.39 6.73 -4.14
CA GLN A 165 -14.06 6.60 -5.56
C GLN A 165 -13.18 7.74 -6.08
N SER A 166 -13.42 8.97 -5.60
CA SER A 166 -12.61 10.14 -5.95
C SER A 166 -11.19 10.05 -5.36
N ALA A 167 -11.07 9.56 -4.13
CA ALA A 167 -9.79 9.26 -3.49
C ALA A 167 -9.02 8.17 -4.27
N ALA A 168 -9.70 7.07 -4.60
CA ALA A 168 -9.15 5.98 -5.39
C ALA A 168 -8.63 6.45 -6.76
N ALA A 169 -9.39 7.29 -7.47
CA ALA A 169 -8.97 7.86 -8.75
C ALA A 169 -7.70 8.72 -8.59
N THR A 170 -7.63 9.54 -7.54
CA THR A 170 -6.47 10.37 -7.23
C THR A 170 -5.23 9.53 -6.92
N ARG A 171 -5.39 8.46 -6.11
CA ARG A 171 -4.32 7.54 -5.76
C ARG A 171 -3.78 6.80 -6.99
N ARG A 172 -4.66 6.20 -7.81
CA ARG A 172 -4.28 5.51 -9.05
C ARG A 172 -3.52 6.43 -10.01
N ALA A 173 -3.93 7.69 -10.14
CA ALA A 173 -3.23 8.66 -10.97
C ALA A 173 -1.80 8.94 -10.46
N ARG A 174 -1.63 9.09 -9.13
CA ARG A 174 -0.31 9.27 -8.51
C ARG A 174 0.58 8.03 -8.67
N GLU A 175 0.03 6.84 -8.46
CA GLU A 175 0.74 5.56 -8.64
C GLU A 175 1.19 5.37 -10.10
N ALA A 176 0.31 5.63 -11.07
CA ALA A 176 0.63 5.56 -12.49
C ALA A 176 1.75 6.56 -12.87
N GLN A 177 1.69 7.79 -12.36
CA GLN A 177 2.74 8.78 -12.58
C GLN A 177 4.08 8.35 -11.96
N ALA A 178 4.06 7.81 -10.74
CA ALA A 178 5.26 7.31 -10.08
C ALA A 178 5.86 6.11 -10.83
N HIS A 179 5.03 5.19 -11.32
CA HIS A 179 5.47 4.05 -12.12
C HIS A 179 6.07 4.51 -13.46
N ALA A 180 5.41 5.41 -14.17
CA ALA A 180 5.92 5.99 -15.42
C ALA A 180 7.28 6.67 -15.22
N LYS A 181 7.44 7.43 -14.13
CA LYS A 181 8.72 8.08 -13.79
C LYS A 181 9.82 7.04 -13.50
N ARG A 182 9.52 5.98 -12.75
CA ARG A 182 10.49 4.92 -12.46
C ARG A 182 10.91 4.18 -13.73
N GLU A 183 9.98 3.89 -14.62
CA GLU A 183 10.26 3.22 -15.90
C GLU A 183 11.09 4.12 -16.82
N GLU A 184 10.81 5.42 -16.86
CA GLU A 184 11.63 6.41 -17.56
C GLU A 184 13.07 6.46 -17.01
N GLU A 185 13.22 6.54 -15.68
CA GLU A 185 14.54 6.51 -15.03
C GLU A 185 15.30 5.21 -15.31
N ARG A 186 14.60 4.06 -15.32
CA ARG A 186 15.19 2.76 -15.68
C ARG A 186 15.62 2.74 -17.14
N ARG A 187 14.81 3.27 -18.05
CA ARG A 187 15.14 3.37 -19.47
C ARG A 187 16.36 4.25 -19.69
N GLN A 188 16.41 5.43 -19.07
CA GLN A 188 17.57 6.32 -19.15
C GLN A 188 18.84 5.70 -18.57
N LYS A 189 18.74 4.99 -17.43
CA LYS A 189 19.87 4.24 -16.86
C LYS A 189 20.35 3.15 -17.82
N ARG A 190 19.43 2.39 -18.40
CA ARG A 190 19.75 1.34 -19.37
C ARG A 190 20.40 1.91 -20.62
N GLU A 191 19.85 2.98 -21.19
CA GLU A 191 20.44 3.68 -22.33
C GLU A 191 21.84 4.21 -22.01
N GLY A 192 22.03 4.80 -20.82
CA GLY A 192 23.35 5.26 -20.36
C GLY A 192 24.36 4.13 -20.19
N GLU A 193 23.94 2.99 -19.66
CA GLU A 193 24.75 1.77 -19.58
C GLU A 193 25.15 1.28 -20.98
N LEU A 194 24.19 1.17 -21.90
CA LEU A 194 24.44 0.74 -23.27
C LEU A 194 25.41 1.68 -23.99
N ARG A 195 25.28 3.00 -23.82
CA ARG A 195 26.24 3.97 -24.39
C ARG A 195 27.65 3.76 -23.85
N ARG A 196 27.82 3.55 -22.54
CA ARG A 196 29.14 3.24 -21.94
C ARG A 196 29.76 1.95 -22.47
N ILE A 197 28.92 0.93 -22.72
CA ILE A 197 29.37 -0.32 -23.35
C ILE A 197 29.86 -0.05 -24.78
N MET A 198 29.12 0.78 -25.52
CA MET A 198 29.45 1.16 -26.90
C MET A 198 30.62 2.13 -27.03
N ASP A 199 31.12 2.74 -25.95
CA ASP A 199 32.41 3.44 -25.94
C ASP A 199 33.61 2.49 -26.06
N SER A 200 33.43 1.20 -25.78
CA SER A 200 34.49 0.18 -25.86
C SER A 200 33.95 -1.21 -26.26
N PRO A 201 33.29 -1.34 -27.42
CA PRO A 201 32.57 -2.55 -27.80
C PRO A 201 33.52 -3.75 -27.97
N ASP A 202 34.75 -3.52 -28.42
CA ASP A 202 35.76 -4.56 -28.62
C ASP A 202 36.10 -5.33 -27.34
N LYS A 203 36.05 -4.67 -26.17
CA LYS A 203 36.28 -5.34 -24.88
C LYS A 203 35.20 -6.38 -24.59
N TYR A 204 33.96 -6.06 -24.91
CA TYR A 204 32.80 -6.94 -24.71
C TYR A 204 32.79 -8.08 -25.73
N TRP A 205 33.15 -7.83 -26.99
CA TRP A 205 33.34 -8.87 -27.99
C TRP A 205 34.45 -9.86 -27.60
N LYS A 206 35.58 -9.35 -27.07
CA LYS A 206 36.69 -10.18 -26.58
C LYS A 206 36.26 -11.03 -25.38
N ALA A 207 35.58 -10.44 -24.40
CA ALA A 207 35.06 -11.15 -23.24
C ALA A 207 34.08 -12.26 -23.65
N ALA A 208 33.19 -11.98 -24.61
CA ALA A 208 32.24 -12.96 -25.15
C ALA A 208 32.97 -14.12 -25.84
N SER A 209 34.07 -13.83 -26.55
CA SER A 209 34.89 -14.83 -27.23
C SER A 209 35.66 -15.72 -26.24
N GLU A 210 36.18 -15.14 -25.16
CA GLU A 210 36.83 -15.87 -24.07
C GLU A 210 35.84 -16.81 -23.36
N GLN A 211 34.63 -16.34 -23.03
CA GLN A 211 33.59 -17.20 -22.43
C GLN A 211 33.11 -18.29 -23.39
N ALA A 212 32.95 -17.96 -24.67
CA ALA A 212 32.57 -18.92 -25.70
C ALA A 212 33.63 -20.00 -25.85
N SER A 213 34.91 -19.63 -25.76
CA SER A 213 36.05 -20.53 -25.93
C SER A 213 36.16 -21.60 -24.84
N ARG A 214 35.73 -21.31 -23.60
CA ARG A 214 35.74 -22.25 -22.45
C ARG A 214 34.91 -23.51 -22.67
N GLY A 215 33.90 -23.45 -23.55
CA GLY A 215 33.14 -24.64 -23.95
C GLY A 215 32.20 -25.22 -22.88
N SER A 216 31.87 -24.45 -21.84
CA SER A 216 30.94 -24.85 -20.77
C SER A 216 29.53 -24.27 -20.98
N ALA A 217 28.52 -24.88 -20.37
CA ALA A 217 27.14 -24.39 -20.42
C ALA A 217 27.02 -22.95 -19.87
N SER A 218 27.61 -22.67 -18.72
CA SER A 218 27.64 -21.34 -18.11
C SER A 218 28.46 -20.32 -18.92
N GLY A 219 29.48 -20.77 -19.64
CA GLY A 219 30.24 -19.92 -20.57
C GLY A 219 29.37 -19.49 -21.75
N TYR A 220 28.60 -20.41 -22.33
CA TYR A 220 27.68 -20.10 -23.43
C TYR A 220 26.53 -19.20 -23.01
N GLU A 221 25.94 -19.39 -21.82
CA GLU A 221 24.93 -18.48 -21.27
C GLU A 221 25.47 -17.05 -21.10
N LYS A 222 26.69 -16.91 -20.59
CA LYS A 222 27.36 -15.61 -20.46
C LYS A 222 27.70 -14.98 -21.81
N THR A 223 28.10 -15.78 -22.80
CA THR A 223 28.30 -15.28 -24.17
C THR A 223 26.99 -14.77 -24.74
N VAL A 224 25.89 -15.52 -24.63
CA VAL A 224 24.57 -15.09 -25.13
C VAL A 224 24.10 -13.82 -24.43
N SER A 225 24.25 -13.70 -23.11
CA SER A 225 23.85 -12.47 -22.41
C SER A 225 24.67 -11.26 -22.82
N GLN A 226 25.99 -11.39 -23.00
CA GLN A 226 26.86 -10.32 -23.49
C GLN A 226 26.52 -9.92 -24.93
N LEU A 227 26.20 -10.88 -25.80
CA LEU A 227 25.80 -10.60 -27.17
C LEU A 227 24.42 -9.93 -27.27
N LYS A 228 23.47 -10.25 -26.37
CA LYS A 228 22.19 -9.52 -26.28
C LYS A 228 22.41 -8.05 -25.92
N VAL A 229 23.22 -7.80 -24.90
CA VAL A 229 23.56 -6.43 -24.47
C VAL A 229 24.27 -5.65 -25.59
N LEU A 230 25.19 -6.30 -26.32
CA LEU A 230 25.81 -5.70 -27.49
C LEU A 230 24.80 -5.42 -28.59
N ALA A 231 23.91 -6.36 -28.93
CA ALA A 231 22.87 -6.15 -29.94
C ALA A 231 22.00 -4.92 -29.63
N GLU A 232 21.56 -4.79 -28.36
CA GLU A 232 20.84 -3.60 -27.87
C GLU A 232 21.67 -2.32 -28.00
N GLY A 233 22.95 -2.35 -27.61
CA GLY A 233 23.85 -1.21 -27.73
C GLY A 233 24.10 -0.76 -29.17
N TYR A 234 24.31 -1.71 -30.09
CA TYR A 234 24.47 -1.44 -31.51
C TYR A 234 23.19 -0.88 -32.13
N ALA A 235 22.02 -1.40 -31.78
CA ALA A 235 20.74 -0.87 -32.24
C ALA A 235 20.51 0.58 -31.76
N LEU A 236 20.97 0.92 -30.55
CA LEU A 236 20.84 2.26 -29.96
C LEU A 236 21.84 3.30 -30.54
N VAL A 237 23.08 2.90 -30.79
CA VAL A 237 24.19 3.86 -31.08
C VAL A 237 24.64 3.86 -32.54
N ILE A 238 24.58 2.71 -33.24
CA ILE A 238 25.14 2.54 -34.59
C ILE A 238 24.07 2.07 -35.59
N SER A 239 23.87 0.76 -35.69
CA SER A 239 22.79 0.11 -36.42
C SER A 239 22.76 -1.39 -36.12
N PRO A 240 21.59 -2.04 -36.24
CA PRO A 240 21.48 -3.51 -36.17
C PRO A 240 22.39 -4.23 -37.20
N ASP A 241 22.52 -3.71 -38.41
CA ASP A 241 23.36 -4.31 -39.45
C ASP A 241 24.85 -4.34 -39.09
N ALA A 242 25.31 -3.34 -38.32
CA ALA A 242 26.69 -3.29 -37.84
C ALA A 242 26.97 -4.40 -36.82
N PHE A 243 25.99 -4.71 -35.98
CA PHE A 243 26.04 -5.86 -35.08
C PHE A 243 26.12 -7.16 -35.87
N ASP A 244 25.25 -7.36 -36.86
CA ASP A 244 25.22 -8.60 -37.65
C ASP A 244 26.55 -8.88 -38.37
N ARG A 245 27.19 -7.83 -38.92
CA ARG A 245 28.52 -7.95 -39.53
C ARG A 245 29.58 -8.41 -38.52
N GLN A 246 29.55 -7.89 -37.30
CA GLN A 246 30.48 -8.29 -36.24
C GLN A 246 30.16 -9.67 -35.67
N LEU A 247 28.88 -10.00 -35.51
CA LEU A 247 28.42 -11.31 -35.09
C LEU A 247 28.88 -12.40 -36.07
N ARG A 248 28.77 -12.17 -37.39
CA ARG A 248 29.29 -13.10 -38.40
C ARG A 248 30.78 -13.35 -38.24
N ARG A 249 31.58 -12.30 -37.95
CA ARG A 249 33.03 -12.44 -37.67
C ARG A 249 33.29 -13.22 -36.39
N PHE A 250 32.52 -12.96 -35.34
CA PHE A 250 32.58 -13.67 -34.07
C PHE A 250 32.28 -15.18 -34.22
N LEU A 251 31.34 -15.54 -35.10
CA LEU A 251 30.93 -16.93 -35.30
C LEU A 251 31.94 -17.78 -36.07
N VAL A 252 32.81 -17.20 -36.91
CA VAL A 252 33.83 -17.95 -37.70
C VAL A 252 34.66 -18.92 -36.85
N PRO A 253 35.33 -18.51 -35.75
CA PRO A 253 36.09 -19.43 -34.90
C PRO A 253 35.23 -20.39 -34.08
N HIS A 254 33.93 -20.13 -33.96
CA HIS A 254 32.99 -20.91 -33.14
C HIS A 254 31.99 -21.74 -33.96
N ALA A 255 32.15 -21.81 -35.29
CA ALA A 255 31.21 -22.46 -36.20
C ALA A 255 30.96 -23.95 -35.90
N LYS A 256 31.94 -24.66 -35.33
CA LYS A 256 31.81 -26.08 -34.95
C LYS A 256 31.11 -26.30 -33.59
N ARG A 257 30.73 -25.24 -32.87
CA ARG A 257 30.14 -25.31 -31.52
C ARG A 257 28.61 -25.29 -31.58
N ALA A 258 28.01 -26.42 -31.95
CA ALA A 258 26.55 -26.55 -32.14
C ALA A 258 25.72 -26.09 -30.92
N ALA A 259 26.18 -26.35 -29.70
CA ALA A 259 25.48 -25.95 -28.47
C ALA A 259 25.44 -24.43 -28.25
N LEU A 260 26.44 -23.68 -28.74
CA LEU A 260 26.43 -22.22 -28.71
C LEU A 260 25.49 -21.65 -29.78
N LEU A 261 25.56 -22.18 -31.00
CA LEU A 261 24.73 -21.76 -32.13
C LEU A 261 23.23 -21.96 -31.82
N ARG A 262 22.86 -23.10 -31.22
CA ARG A 262 21.48 -23.35 -30.80
C ARG A 262 20.97 -22.32 -29.80
N ARG A 263 21.76 -21.99 -28.77
CA ARG A 263 21.39 -20.99 -27.76
C ARG A 263 21.29 -19.56 -28.33
N LEU A 264 22.11 -19.23 -29.34
CA LEU A 264 22.01 -17.95 -30.05
C LEU A 264 20.74 -17.86 -30.90
N ALA A 265 20.34 -18.97 -31.53
CA ALA A 265 19.08 -19.06 -32.25
C ALA A 265 17.86 -18.99 -31.31
N GLU A 266 17.88 -19.71 -30.19
CA GLU A 266 16.86 -19.61 -29.14
C GLU A 266 16.76 -18.19 -28.55
N ALA A 267 17.87 -17.45 -28.53
CA ALA A 267 17.93 -16.06 -28.11
C ALA A 267 17.49 -15.03 -29.17
N GLY A 268 17.16 -15.48 -30.40
CA GLY A 268 16.77 -14.60 -31.51
C GLY A 268 17.92 -13.77 -32.09
N LEU A 269 19.17 -14.05 -31.72
CA LEU A 269 20.34 -13.29 -32.17
C LEU A 269 20.92 -13.81 -33.50
N TRP A 270 20.55 -15.02 -33.90
CA TRP A 270 21.07 -15.66 -35.11
C TRP A 270 20.02 -16.56 -35.74
N SER A 271 19.69 -16.30 -37.00
CA SER A 271 19.02 -17.25 -37.88
C SER A 271 20.09 -17.80 -38.84
N GLY A 272 20.23 -19.13 -38.84
CA GLY A 272 21.15 -19.85 -39.73
C GLY A 272 20.69 -19.81 -41.18
#